data_AF-A0A6N6KFT6-F1
#
_entry.id   AF-A0A6N6KFT6-F1
#
_cell.length_a   1.000
_cell.length_b   1.000
_cell.length_c   1.000
_cell.angle_alpha   90.00
_cell.angle_beta   90.00
_cell.angle_gamma   90.00
#
_symmetry.space_group_name_H-M   'P 1'
#
loop_
_entity.id
_entity.type
_entity.pdbx_description
1 polymer ?
#
loop_
_entity_poly.entity_id
_entity_poly.type
_entity_poly.pdbx_seq_one_letter_code
_entity_poly.pdbx_strand_id
1 'polypeptide(L)'
;IPTILMLTVLSINMTGVGEGAGVMFELDSIGDTGSILHAGGWTLLTGINLMLFSLLHNPCSTTLYTIYKETKSAKWTFVSAVLPLIMGFAVCFFVAQIWRLYTG
;
A
#
# COMPACT_ATOMS: atom_id res chain seq x y z
N ILE A 1 -6.09 2.08 -4.61
CA ILE A 1 -5.53 2.74 -5.82
C ILE A 1 -5.82 4.24 -5.83
N PRO A 2 -7.05 4.71 -5.59
CA PRO A 2 -7.34 6.16 -5.67
C PRO A 2 -6.57 7.00 -4.63
N THR A 3 -6.37 6.48 -3.42
CA THR A 3 -5.52 7.14 -2.40
C THR A 3 -4.05 7.25 -2.81
N ILE A 4 -3.55 6.24 -3.54
CA ILE A 4 -2.18 6.23 -4.07
C ILE A 4 -2.05 7.25 -5.20
N LEU A 5 -3.03 7.35 -6.09
CA LEU A 5 -3.06 8.36 -7.14
C LEU A 5 -3.10 9.76 -6.56
N MET A 6 -3.99 10.00 -5.59
CA MET A 6 -4.07 11.25 -4.85
C MET A 6 -2.72 11.63 -4.21
N LEU A 7 -2.09 10.70 -3.48
CA LEU A 7 -0.79 10.94 -2.85
C LEU A 7 0.32 11.16 -3.89
N THR A 8 0.30 10.44 -5.01
CA THR A 8 1.28 10.59 -6.09
C THR A 8 1.17 11.98 -6.71
N VAL A 9 -0.03 12.41 -7.09
CA VAL A 9 -0.31 13.75 -7.64
C VAL A 9 0.10 14.86 -6.67
N LEU A 10 -0.22 14.71 -5.37
CA LEU A 10 0.23 15.63 -4.33
C LEU A 10 1.76 15.69 -4.23
N SER A 11 2.44 14.54 -4.28
CA SER A 11 3.90 14.47 -4.13
C SER A 11 4.66 15.14 -5.28
N ILE A 12 4.10 15.11 -6.49
CA ILE A 12 4.71 15.72 -7.70
C ILE A 12 4.15 17.12 -8.01
N ASN A 13 3.30 17.68 -7.12
CA ASN A 13 2.62 18.97 -7.30
C ASN A 13 1.90 19.12 -8.66
N MET A 14 1.32 18.03 -9.15
CA MET A 14 0.61 18.05 -10.44
C MET A 14 -0.77 18.69 -10.25
N THR A 15 -1.01 19.80 -10.95
CA THR A 15 -2.28 20.53 -10.93
C THR A 15 -3.13 20.17 -12.14
N GLY A 16 -4.46 20.13 -11.99
CA GLY A 16 -5.40 19.85 -13.09
C GLY A 16 -5.72 18.37 -13.30
N VAL A 17 -5.35 17.51 -12.35
CA VAL A 17 -5.71 16.08 -12.33
C VAL A 17 -6.63 15.83 -11.13
N GLY A 18 -7.85 15.35 -11.39
CA GLY A 18 -8.90 15.15 -10.38
C GLY A 18 -9.67 16.44 -10.01
N GLU A 19 -10.54 16.33 -9.01
CA GLU A 19 -11.43 17.44 -8.57
C GLU A 19 -10.75 18.46 -7.64
N GLY A 20 -9.53 18.19 -7.17
CA GLY A 20 -8.78 19.08 -6.28
C GLY A 20 -7.60 18.41 -5.58
N ALA A 21 -6.69 19.23 -5.04
CA ALA A 21 -5.53 18.73 -4.29
C ALA A 21 -5.98 17.96 -3.04
N GLY A 22 -5.59 16.69 -2.93
CA GLY A 22 -5.92 15.85 -1.78
C GLY A 22 -7.35 15.33 -1.76
N VAL A 23 -8.07 15.44 -2.88
CA VAL A 23 -9.35 14.74 -3.07
C VAL A 23 -9.08 13.39 -3.71
N MET A 24 -9.69 12.33 -3.18
CA MET A 24 -9.58 10.99 -3.75
C MET A 24 -10.32 10.95 -5.09
N PHE A 25 -9.63 10.58 -6.16
CA PHE A 25 -10.19 10.48 -7.50
C PHE A 25 -9.74 9.19 -8.18
N GLU A 26 -10.53 8.72 -9.14
CA GLU A 26 -10.22 7.59 -10.00
C GLU A 26 -10.34 8.05 -11.45
N LEU A 27 -9.48 7.53 -12.33
CA LEU A 27 -9.51 7.85 -13.75
C LEU A 27 -10.26 6.77 -14.50
N ASP A 28 -11.04 7.16 -15.50
CA ASP A 28 -11.78 6.22 -16.34
C ASP A 28 -10.85 5.36 -17.23
N SER A 29 -9.62 5.83 -17.47
CA SER A 29 -8.61 5.17 -18.29
C SER A 29 -7.50 4.53 -17.44
N ILE A 30 -7.29 3.23 -17.66
CA ILE A 30 -6.15 2.48 -17.09
C ILE A 30 -4.82 3.05 -17.61
N GLY A 31 -4.78 3.51 -18.87
CA GLY A 31 -3.60 4.13 -19.47
C GLY A 31 -3.21 5.42 -18.77
N ASP A 32 -4.19 6.26 -18.44
CA ASP A 32 -3.96 7.54 -17.77
C ASP A 32 -3.48 7.29 -16.33
N THR A 33 -4.10 6.32 -15.64
CA THR A 33 -3.65 5.84 -14.32
C THR A 33 -2.18 5.39 -14.36
N GLY A 34 -1.81 4.57 -15.35
CA GLY A 34 -0.42 4.12 -15.54
C GLY A 34 0.55 5.27 -15.78
N SER A 35 0.16 6.26 -16.61
CA SER A 35 0.99 7.43 -16.91
C SER A 35 1.32 8.25 -15.66
N ILE A 36 0.34 8.47 -14.77
CA ILE A 36 0.55 9.20 -13.50
C ILE A 36 1.45 8.41 -12.56
N LEU A 37 1.23 7.11 -12.44
CA LEU A 37 2.06 6.27 -11.57
C LEU A 37 3.52 6.28 -12.07
N HIS A 38 3.74 6.13 -13.38
CA HIS A 38 5.09 6.24 -13.96
C HIS A 38 5.70 7.63 -13.77
N ALA A 39 4.92 8.71 -13.94
CA ALA A 39 5.37 10.07 -13.65
C ALA A 39 5.75 10.25 -12.17
N GLY A 40 5.07 9.54 -11.26
CA GLY A 40 5.39 9.44 -9.84
C GLY A 40 6.56 8.50 -9.50
N GLY A 41 7.29 7.97 -10.49
CA GLY A 41 8.42 7.08 -10.29
C GLY A 41 8.06 5.64 -9.91
N TRP A 42 6.79 5.23 -10.08
CA TRP A 42 6.40 3.87 -9.80
C TRP A 42 7.04 2.89 -10.79
N THR A 43 7.64 1.85 -10.23
CA THR A 43 8.12 0.69 -10.99
C THR A 43 7.14 -0.48 -10.85
N LEU A 44 7.25 -1.47 -11.74
CA LEU A 44 6.50 -2.72 -11.60
C LEU A 44 6.78 -3.38 -10.23
N LEU A 45 8.04 -3.34 -9.77
CA LEU A 45 8.42 -3.86 -8.46
C LEU A 45 7.69 -3.14 -7.32
N THR A 46 7.57 -1.80 -7.39
CA THR A 46 6.81 -1.00 -6.43
C THR A 46 5.34 -1.41 -6.41
N GLY A 47 4.72 -1.55 -7.60
CA GLY A 47 3.33 -1.98 -7.74
C GLY A 47 3.07 -3.36 -7.14
N ILE A 48 3.90 -4.35 -7.46
CA ILE A 48 3.79 -5.72 -6.94
C ILE A 48 3.96 -5.74 -5.42
N ASN A 49 5.00 -5.09 -4.88
CA ASN A 49 5.22 -5.06 -3.43
C ASN A 49 4.07 -4.39 -2.68
N LEU A 50 3.49 -3.32 -3.24
CA LEU A 50 2.34 -2.66 -2.63
C LEU A 50 1.10 -3.59 -2.61
N MET A 51 0.82 -4.30 -3.70
CA MET A 51 -0.29 -5.26 -3.75
C MET A 51 -0.09 -6.37 -2.71
N LEU A 52 1.11 -6.95 -2.62
CA LEU A 52 1.43 -7.99 -1.65
C LEU A 52 1.35 -7.49 -0.21
N PHE A 53 1.91 -6.31 0.08
CA PHE A 53 1.84 -5.72 1.40
C PHE A 53 0.38 -5.49 1.82
N SER A 54 -0.44 -4.93 0.92
CA SER A 54 -1.86 -4.65 1.18
C SER A 54 -2.66 -5.89 1.56
N LEU A 55 -2.34 -7.05 0.96
CA LEU A 55 -2.99 -8.33 1.27
C LEU A 55 -2.59 -8.89 2.65
N LEU A 56 -1.37 -8.60 3.10
CA LEU A 56 -0.79 -9.24 4.29
C LEU A 56 -0.83 -8.37 5.55
N HIS A 57 -0.74 -7.05 5.43
CA HIS A 57 -0.37 -6.20 6.56
C HIS A 57 -1.53 -5.65 7.38
N ASN A 58 -2.78 -5.72 6.90
CA ASN A 58 -3.80 -4.72 7.23
C ASN A 58 -4.90 -5.23 8.19
N PRO A 59 -4.63 -5.36 9.50
CA PRO A 59 -5.69 -5.44 10.48
C PRO A 59 -6.26 -4.03 10.65
N CYS A 60 -7.52 -3.85 10.29
CA CYS A 60 -8.24 -2.62 10.61
C CYS A 60 -8.42 -2.48 12.14
N SER A 61 -8.56 -1.25 12.61
CA SER A 61 -8.73 -0.95 14.04
C SER A 61 -9.93 -1.69 14.66
N THR A 62 -10.98 -1.93 13.89
CA THR A 62 -12.15 -2.70 14.32
C THR A 62 -11.83 -4.18 14.55
N THR A 63 -10.98 -4.79 13.71
CA THR A 63 -10.50 -6.17 13.94
C THR A 63 -9.68 -6.27 15.22
N LEU A 64 -8.73 -5.35 15.43
CA LEU A 64 -7.93 -5.31 16.66
C LEU A 64 -8.80 -5.09 17.89
N TYR A 65 -9.81 -4.23 17.79
CA TYR A 65 -10.78 -3.99 18.85
C TYR A 65 -11.59 -5.25 19.19
N THR A 66 -12.04 -6.00 18.18
CA THR A 66 -12.74 -7.28 18.39
C THR A 66 -11.83 -8.29 19.08
N ILE A 67 -10.59 -8.46 18.62
CA ILE A 67 -9.62 -9.37 19.27
C ILE A 67 -9.43 -8.99 20.74
N TYR A 68 -9.27 -7.70 21.04
CA TYR A 68 -9.17 -7.24 22.42
C TYR A 68 -10.44 -7.53 23.23
N LYS A 69 -11.62 -7.32 22.66
CA LYS A 69 -12.89 -7.55 23.36
C LYS A 69 -13.09 -9.02 23.71
N GLU A 70 -12.80 -9.92 22.78
CA GLU A 70 -12.99 -11.37 22.91
C GLU A 70 -11.89 -12.02 23.78
N THR A 71 -10.64 -11.57 23.67
CA THR A 71 -9.52 -12.16 24.43
C THR A 71 -9.20 -11.44 25.74
N LYS A 72 -9.65 -10.19 25.89
CA LYS A 72 -9.27 -9.26 26.97
C LYS A 72 -7.77 -9.14 27.19
N SER A 73 -6.96 -9.41 26.16
CA SER A 73 -5.50 -9.46 26.27
C SER A 73 -4.82 -8.48 25.33
N ALA A 74 -4.24 -7.42 25.91
CA ALA A 74 -3.45 -6.44 25.16
C ALA A 74 -2.21 -7.07 24.48
N LYS A 75 -1.60 -8.09 25.11
CA LYS A 75 -0.47 -8.83 24.52
C LYS A 75 -0.87 -9.49 23.20
N TRP A 76 -2.02 -10.19 23.18
CA TRP A 76 -2.47 -10.90 21.99
C TRP A 76 -2.99 -9.95 20.91
N THR A 77 -3.64 -8.85 21.29
CA THR A 77 -3.99 -7.77 20.36
C THR A 77 -2.75 -7.18 19.69
N PHE A 78 -1.70 -6.89 20.45
CA PHE A 78 -0.45 -6.36 19.87
C PHE A 78 0.21 -7.36 18.92
N VAL A 79 0.30 -8.64 19.31
CA VAL A 79 0.83 -9.70 18.43
C VAL A 79 0.02 -9.79 17.14
N SER A 80 -1.31 -9.68 17.20
CA SER A 80 -2.17 -9.71 16.01
C SER A 80 -1.98 -8.51 15.06
N ALA A 81 -1.47 -7.39 15.55
CA ALA A 81 -1.10 -6.24 14.73
C ALA A 81 0.30 -6.39 14.12
N VAL A 82 1.26 -6.84 14.93
CA VAL A 82 2.68 -6.87 14.54
C VAL A 82 3.03 -8.07 13.66
N LEU A 83 2.45 -9.24 13.93
CA LEU A 83 2.78 -10.45 13.17
C LEU A 83 2.47 -10.31 11.66
N PRO A 84 1.28 -9.83 11.23
CA PRO A 84 0.98 -9.64 9.81
C PRO A 84 1.88 -8.57 9.16
N LEU A 85 2.22 -7.52 9.90
CA LEU A 85 3.13 -6.47 9.44
C LEU A 85 4.52 -7.02 9.13
N ILE A 86 5.09 -7.83 10.05
CA ILE A 86 6.39 -8.49 9.86
C ILE A 86 6.34 -9.40 8.62
N MET A 87 5.27 -10.19 8.47
CA MET A 87 5.11 -11.05 7.30
C MET A 87 5.05 -10.24 6.00
N GLY A 88 4.29 -9.14 5.96
CA GLY A 88 4.22 -8.25 4.81
C GLY A 88 5.58 -7.68 4.41
N PHE A 89 6.35 -7.19 5.39
CA PHE A 89 7.71 -6.70 5.14
C PHE A 89 8.66 -7.80 4.68
N ALA A 90 8.61 -8.99 5.29
CA ALA A 90 9.46 -10.11 4.91
C ALA A 90 9.20 -10.52 3.44
N VAL A 91 7.93 -10.66 3.04
CA VAL A 91 7.56 -11.00 1.66
C VAL A 91 8.06 -9.94 0.68
N CYS A 92 7.82 -8.66 0.96
CA CYS A 92 8.29 -7.57 0.08
C CYS A 92 9.82 -7.54 -0.02
N PHE A 93 10.53 -7.81 1.09
CA PHE A 93 11.98 -7.90 1.11
C PHE A 93 12.48 -9.01 0.18
N PHE A 94 11.94 -10.23 0.30
CA PHE A 94 12.34 -11.35 -0.55
C PHE A 94 12.02 -11.11 -2.03
N VAL A 95 10.83 -10.57 -2.34
CA VAL A 95 10.47 -10.21 -3.71
C VAL A 95 11.45 -9.18 -4.30
N ALA A 96 11.81 -8.16 -3.52
CA ALA A 96 12.80 -7.18 -3.95
C ALA A 96 14.20 -7.78 -4.12
N GLN A 97 14.64 -8.70 -3.26
CA GLN A 97 15.92 -9.38 -3.44
C GLN A 97 15.93 -10.24 -4.71
N ILE A 98 14.88 -11.04 -4.91
CA ILE A 98 14.74 -11.89 -6.09
C ILE A 98 14.74 -11.04 -7.37
N TRP A 99 13.98 -9.95 -7.40
CA TRP A 99 13.96 -9.02 -8.53
C TRP A 99 15.36 -8.49 -8.86
N ARG A 100 16.12 -8.06 -7.84
CA ARG A 100 17.49 -7.55 -8.02
C ARG A 100 18.47 -8.63 -8.48
N LEU A 101 18.28 -9.89 -8.09
CA LEU A 101 19.11 -10.99 -8.57
C LEU A 101 18.89 -11.30 -10.05
N TYR A 102 17.66 -11.12 -10.56
CA TYR A 102 17.34 -11.37 -11.98
C TYR A 102 17.60 -10.17 -12.90
N THR A 103 17.56 -8.95 -12.36
CA THR A 103 17.73 -7.70 -13.14
C THR A 103 19.07 -7.02 -12.92
N GLY A 104 19.87 -7.52 -11.98
CA GLY A 104 21.23 -7.07 -11.67
C GLY A 104 22.29 -7.83 -12.45
#